data_AF-A0A538E6I6-F1
#
_entry.id   AF-A0A538E6I6-F1
#
_cell.length_a   1.000
_cell.length_b   1.000
_cell.length_c   1.000
_cell.angle_alpha   90.00
_cell.angle_beta   90.00
_cell.angle_gamma   90.00
#
_symmetry.space_group_name_H-M   'P 1'
#
loop_
_entity.id
_entity.type
_entity.pdbx_description
1 polymer ?
#
loop_
_entity_poly.entity_id
_entity_poly.type
_entity_poly.pdbx_seq_one_letter_code
_entity_poly.pdbx_strand_id
1 'polypeptide(L)' 'MNASNVEFVESEAERLPFAGESFDVVISNGVIDLIPDKDAVFAELFRVLVPGGRIQIADVTIQNPVSAEGRRNIDLSTG' A
#
# COMPACT_ATOMS: atom_id res chain seq x y z
N MET A 1 16.45 17.67 -7.96
CA MET A 1 15.91 16.62 -8.87
C MET A 1 15.10 17.36 -9.93
N ASN A 2 15.30 17.09 -11.23
CA ASN A 2 14.65 17.86 -12.31
C ASN A 2 13.87 16.92 -13.25
N ALA A 3 12.98 16.09 -12.67
CA ALA A 3 12.07 15.25 -13.43
C ALA A 3 10.79 16.05 -13.73
N SER A 4 10.38 16.12 -15.00
CA SER A 4 9.21 16.88 -15.46
C SER A 4 7.91 16.07 -15.51
N ASN A 5 7.99 14.77 -15.22
CA ASN A 5 6.90 13.79 -15.30
C ASN A 5 6.60 13.16 -13.93
N VAL A 6 6.93 13.86 -12.85
CA VAL A 6 6.74 13.40 -11.47
C VAL A 6 5.98 14.46 -10.70
N GLU A 7 4.93 14.02 -9.99
CA GLU A 7 4.17 14.83 -9.05
C GLU A 7 4.21 14.13 -7.69
N PHE A 8 4.37 14.92 -6.62
CA PHE A 8 4.30 14.44 -5.25
C PHE A 8 2.98 14.91 -4.64
N VAL A 9 2.22 13.96 -4.10
CA VAL A 9 0.92 14.22 -3.49
C VAL A 9 0.92 13.62 -2.09
N GLU A 10 0.61 14.44 -1.08
CA GLU A 10 0.44 13.99 0.29
C GLU A 10 -0.97 13.44 0.48
N SER A 11 -1.07 12.17 0.88
CA SER A 11 -2.35 11.50 1.17
C SER A 11 -2.13 10.23 1.99
N GLU A 12 -3.21 9.72 2.58
CA GLU A 12 -3.27 8.39 3.17
C GLU A 12 -3.57 7.36 2.07
N ALA A 13 -2.92 6.20 2.11
CA ALA A 13 -3.08 5.18 1.07
C ALA A 13 -4.49 4.54 1.09
N GLU A 14 -5.18 4.62 2.21
CA GLU A 14 -6.59 4.24 2.39
C GLU A 14 -7.56 5.19 1.67
N ARG A 15 -7.12 6.40 1.28
CA ARG A 15 -7.96 7.41 0.63
C ARG A 15 -7.14 8.34 -0.26
N LEU A 16 -6.91 7.89 -1.49
CA LEU A 16 -6.14 8.61 -2.49
C LEU A 16 -6.98 9.72 -3.16
N PRO A 17 -6.43 10.93 -3.36
CA PRO A 17 -7.14 12.08 -3.91
C PRO A 17 -7.25 12.03 -5.45
N PHE A 18 -7.41 10.83 -6.01
CA PHE A 18 -7.52 10.60 -7.46
C PHE A 18 -8.89 10.04 -7.80
N ALA A 19 -9.33 10.29 -9.05
CA ALA A 19 -10.53 9.66 -9.57
C ALA A 19 -10.35 8.13 -9.67
N GLY A 20 -11.45 7.40 -9.87
CA GLY A 20 -11.34 5.99 -10.24
C GLY A 20 -10.66 5.84 -11.61
N GLU A 21 -10.12 4.67 -11.89
CA GLU A 21 -9.60 4.32 -13.23
C GLU A 21 -8.60 5.36 -13.79
N SER A 22 -7.71 5.86 -12.94
CA SER A 22 -6.79 6.96 -13.26
C SER A 22 -5.36 6.51 -13.56
N PHE A 23 -4.99 5.28 -13.18
CA PHE A 23 -3.64 4.78 -13.35
C PHE A 23 -3.61 3.40 -14.02
N ASP A 24 -2.62 3.20 -14.90
CA ASP A 24 -2.36 1.91 -15.53
C ASP A 24 -1.66 0.93 -14.58
N VAL A 25 -0.81 1.46 -13.69
CA VAL A 25 0.05 0.68 -12.80
C VAL A 25 0.14 1.34 -11.43
N VAL A 26 0.04 0.51 -10.40
CA VAL A 26 0.29 0.87 -9.00
C VAL A 26 1.45 0.02 -8.48
N ILE A 27 2.42 0.66 -7.83
CA ILE A 27 3.56 -0.01 -7.19
C ILE A 27 3.64 0.35 -5.71
N SER A 28 4.03 -0.59 -4.86
CA SER A 28 4.32 -0.35 -3.45
C SER A 28 5.42 -1.29 -2.94
N ASN A 29 6.23 -0.80 -2.00
CA ASN A 29 7.34 -1.55 -1.40
C ASN A 29 7.41 -1.32 0.11
N GLY A 30 7.11 -2.35 0.91
CA GLY A 30 7.34 -2.38 2.37
C GLY A 30 6.56 -1.34 3.17
N VAL A 31 5.35 -1.00 2.74
CA VAL A 31 4.50 0.02 3.41
C VAL A 31 3.14 -0.54 3.80
N ILE A 32 2.59 -1.52 3.06
CA ILE A 32 1.19 -1.95 3.29
C ILE A 32 1.09 -2.79 4.57
N ASP A 33 2.13 -3.53 4.93
CA ASP A 33 2.22 -4.25 6.20
C ASP A 33 2.07 -3.34 7.43
N LEU A 34 2.52 -2.08 7.34
CA LEU A 34 2.43 -1.05 8.39
C LEU A 34 1.04 -0.40 8.51
N ILE A 35 0.19 -0.53 7.50
CA ILE A 35 -1.12 0.14 7.47
C ILE A 35 -2.16 -0.65 8.29
N PRO A 36 -2.93 -0.02 9.21
CA PRO A 36 -3.93 -0.72 10.01
C PRO A 36 -5.07 -1.33 9.18
N ASP A 37 -5.64 -0.55 8.26
CA ASP A 37 -6.77 -0.98 7.43
C ASP A 37 -6.31 -1.41 6.03
N LYS A 38 -5.82 -2.65 5.95
CA LYS A 38 -5.32 -3.22 4.69
C LYS A 38 -6.42 -3.36 3.65
N ASP A 39 -7.65 -3.65 4.06
CA ASP A 39 -8.78 -3.82 3.14
C ASP A 39 -9.11 -2.48 2.46
N ALA A 40 -9.10 -1.37 3.21
CA ALA A 40 -9.27 -0.04 2.65
C ALA A 40 -8.16 0.30 1.63
N VAL A 41 -6.89 0.01 1.94
CA VAL A 41 -5.78 0.19 0.99
C VAL A 41 -6.04 -0.60 -0.29
N PHE A 42 -6.27 -1.91 -0.21
CA PHE A 42 -6.44 -2.71 -1.41
C PHE A 42 -7.67 -2.30 -2.24
N ALA A 43 -8.77 -1.89 -1.57
CA ALA A 43 -9.93 -1.34 -2.25
C ALA A 43 -9.59 -0.03 -3.00
N GLU A 44 -8.80 0.84 -2.37
CA GLU A 44 -8.41 2.12 -2.95
C GLU A 44 -7.42 1.94 -4.12
N LEU A 45 -6.43 1.05 -3.98
CA LEU A 45 -5.52 0.69 -5.08
C LEU A 45 -6.27 0.09 -6.27
N PHE A 46 -7.30 -0.74 -6.00
CA PHE A 46 -8.16 -1.27 -7.07
C PHE A 46 -9.01 -0.17 -7.72
N ARG A 47 -9.60 0.73 -6.93
CA ARG A 47 -10.45 1.82 -7.42
C ARG A 47 -9.70 2.72 -8.41
N VAL A 48 -8.46 3.08 -8.09
CA VAL A 48 -7.68 4.02 -8.92
C VAL A 48 -7.06 3.36 -10.16
N LEU A 49 -7.05 2.02 -10.25
CA LEU A 49 -6.58 1.30 -11.43
C LEU A 49 -7.64 1.30 -12.54
N VAL A 50 -7.21 1.51 -13.77
CA VAL A 50 -8.04 1.27 -14.97
C VAL A 50 -8.42 -0.22 -15.09
N PRO A 51 -9.53 -0.58 -15.78
CA PRO A 51 -9.83 -1.96 -16.09
C PRO A 51 -8.67 -2.63 -16.86
N GLY A 52 -8.13 -3.72 -16.30
CA GLY A 52 -6.95 -4.40 -16.85
C GLY A 52 -5.59 -3.82 -16.44
N GLY A 53 -5.58 -2.78 -15.59
CA GLY A 53 -4.38 -2.25 -14.95
C GLY A 53 -3.69 -3.27 -14.04
N ARG A 54 -2.47 -2.94 -13.59
CA ARG A 54 -1.61 -3.87 -12.85
C ARG A 54 -1.19 -3.31 -11.50
N ILE A 55 -1.14 -4.20 -10.51
CA ILE A 55 -0.55 -3.92 -9.21
C ILE A 55 0.73 -4.74 -9.03
N GLN A 56 1.79 -4.11 -8.54
CA GLN A 56 3.04 -4.77 -8.16
C GLN A 56 3.43 -4.38 -6.73
N ILE A 57 3.39 -5.35 -5.82
CA ILE A 57 3.68 -5.12 -4.41
C ILE A 57 4.81 -6.05 -3.99
N ALA A 58 5.78 -5.48 -3.28
CA ALA A 58 6.78 -6.22 -2.53
C ALA A 58 6.59 -5.87 -1.05
N ASP A 59 6.25 -6.85 -0.22
CA ASP A 59 5.98 -6.63 1.21
C ASP A 59 6.36 -7.85 2.05
N VAL A 60 6.48 -7.65 3.36
CA VAL A 60 6.70 -8.72 4.33
C VAL A 60 5.38 -9.42 4.60
N THR A 61 5.41 -10.76 4.54
CA THR A 61 4.24 -11.58 4.85
C THR A 61 4.59 -12.63 5.89
N ILE A 62 3.58 -13.05 6.65
CA ILE A 62 3.71 -14.10 7.65
C ILE A 62 3.15 -15.40 7.08
N GLN A 63 3.90 -16.50 7.25
CA GLN A 63 3.42 -17.84 6.88
C GLN A 63 2.49 -18.43 7.95
N ASN A 64 2.70 -18.03 9.21
CA ASN A 64 1.94 -18.48 10.35
C ASN A 64 1.34 -17.28 11.08
N PRO A 65 0.12 -17.39 11.64
CA PRO A 65 -0.47 -16.31 12.42
C PRO A 65 0.42 -15.92 13.61
N VAL A 66 0.77 -14.64 13.70
CA VAL A 66 1.41 -14.08 14.90
C VAL A 66 0.39 -14.09 16.04
N SER A 67 0.82 -14.51 17.23
CA SER A 67 -0.01 -14.48 18.44
C SER A 67 -0.54 -13.07 18.72
N ALA A 68 -1.68 -12.96 19.41
CA ALA A 68 -2.24 -11.64 19.74
C ALA A 68 -1.25 -10.77 20.54
N GLU A 69 -0.44 -11.38 21.40
CA GLU A 69 0.64 -10.72 22.12
C GLU A 69 1.75 -10.24 21.18
N GLY A 70 2.21 -11.10 20.28
CA GLY A 70 3.23 -10.73 19.30
C GLY A 70 2.80 -9.56 18.41
N ARG A 71 1.54 -9.51 17.98
CA ARG A 71 1.00 -8.38 17.18
C ARG A 71 1.05 -7.02 17.90
N ARG A 72 1.19 -7.02 19.23
CA ARG A 72 1.30 -5.80 20.05
C ARG A 72 2.75 -5.43 20.37
N ASN A 73 3.71 -6.25 19.95
CA ASN A 73 5.13 -6.00 20.18
C ASN A 73 5.80 -5.48 18.89
N ILE A 74 6.02 -4.17 18.84
CA ILE A 74 6.67 -3.51 17.69
C ILE A 74 8.13 -3.97 17.50
N ASP A 75 8.77 -4.43 18.57
CA ASP A 75 10.19 -4.82 18.53
C ASP A 75 10.42 -6.14 17.76
N LEU A 76 9.36 -6.87 17.42
CA LEU A 76 9.47 -8.03 16.53
C LEU A 76 9.97 -7.67 15.12
N SER A 77 9.83 -6.41 14.72
CA SER A 77 10.20 -5.94 13.39
C SER A 77 11.49 -5.11 13.36
N THR A 78 12.08 -4.78 14.52
CA THR A 78 13.16 -3.78 14.59
C THR A 78 14.58 -4.33 14.69
N GLY A 79 14.78 -5.60 15.04
CA GLY A 79 16.09 -6.28 14.97
C GLY A 79 17.17 -5.75 15.93
#